data_AF-A0A1D8UVM1-F1
#
_entry.id   AF-A0A1D8UVM1-F1
#
_cell.length_a   1.000
_cell.length_b   1.000
_cell.length_c   1.000
_cell.angle_alpha   90.00
_cell.angle_beta   90.00
_cell.angle_gamma   90.00
#
_symmetry.space_group_name_H-M   'P 1'
#
loop_
_entity.id
_entity.type
_entity.pdbx_description
1 polymer ?
#
loop_
_entity_poly.entity_id
_entity_poly.type
_entity_poly.pdbx_seq_one_letter_code
_entity_poly.pdbx_strand_id
1 'polypeptide(L)'
;MKKLLGVSTMAMLTFAAPAFAASNHNEKTVSRDFARLSKDGQHAFSDIAQAQQLLASNQSEKVGQAQSLIEDAEARLTKAISDNRAFVKAESELQPAPGHTPPAHTPNTTPVHWLPVGGQYVVTDALAPEKQTALGNANQHLQQGQTKLVGQDLQVVGTDVDYIVALAPLEPSAGDVHRASVFLDGGDAKDATEALSDALNNILLVSEDVVTTPAPAAPPSSAKHHHGA
;
A
#
# COMPACT_ATOMS: atom_id res chain seq x y z
N MET A 1 67.24 36.09 28.31
CA MET A 1 66.97 34.67 28.02
C MET A 1 65.55 34.38 28.53
N LYS A 2 64.54 34.21 27.65
CA LYS A 2 63.83 32.94 27.35
C LYS A 2 63.40 32.20 28.65
N LYS A 3 62.12 31.88 28.94
CA LYS A 3 61.03 31.36 28.08
C LYS A 3 59.63 31.68 28.66
N LEU A 4 58.68 32.05 27.80
CA LEU A 4 57.24 31.98 28.06
C LEU A 4 56.73 30.55 27.79
N LEU A 5 55.85 30.03 28.64
CA LEU A 5 55.08 28.81 28.41
C LEU A 5 53.96 29.10 27.41
N GLY A 6 53.93 28.35 26.31
CA GLY A 6 52.80 28.33 25.38
C GLY A 6 51.84 27.19 25.75
N VAL A 7 50.59 27.53 26.02
CA VAL A 7 49.47 26.57 26.12
C VAL A 7 48.90 26.41 24.71
N SER A 8 48.96 25.19 24.16
CA SER A 8 48.30 24.85 22.90
C SER A 8 46.84 24.48 23.17
N THR A 9 45.92 25.30 22.67
CA THR A 9 44.49 25.00 22.64
C THR A 9 44.21 24.10 21.44
N MET A 10 43.76 22.87 21.70
CA MET A 10 43.38 21.89 20.68
C MET A 10 42.02 22.29 20.09
N ALA A 11 42.01 22.74 18.84
CA ALA A 11 40.79 23.02 18.09
C ALA A 11 40.14 21.69 17.69
N MET A 12 38.97 21.38 18.26
CA MET A 12 38.12 20.28 17.77
C MET A 12 37.42 20.74 16.49
N LEU A 13 37.74 20.08 15.38
CA LEU A 13 36.92 20.13 14.16
C LEU A 13 35.63 19.34 14.40
N THR A 14 34.51 20.03 14.58
CA THR A 14 33.19 19.44 14.51
C THR A 14 32.84 19.22 13.03
N PHE A 15 32.81 17.96 12.58
CA PHE A 15 32.15 17.62 11.33
C PHE A 15 30.64 17.74 11.56
N ALA A 16 30.02 18.79 11.01
CA ALA A 16 28.57 18.84 10.87
C ALA A 16 28.18 17.80 9.82
N ALA A 17 27.59 16.69 10.27
CA ALA A 17 26.87 15.79 9.38
C ALA A 17 25.76 16.59 8.66
N PRO A 18 25.48 16.34 7.37
CA PRO A 18 24.33 16.94 6.74
C PRO A 18 23.08 16.44 7.47
N ALA A 19 22.33 17.35 8.07
CA ALA A 19 21.00 17.06 8.56
C ALA A 19 20.12 16.78 7.34
N PHE A 20 19.74 15.53 7.12
CA PHE A 20 18.59 15.22 6.28
C PHE A 20 17.39 15.96 6.89
N ALA A 21 16.72 16.79 6.10
CA ALA A 21 15.58 17.55 6.56
C ALA A 21 14.45 16.57 6.90
N ALA A 22 14.14 16.45 8.18
CA ALA A 22 13.04 15.61 8.66
C ALA A 22 11.72 16.00 7.96
N SER A 23 11.06 15.00 7.37
CA SER A 23 9.72 15.11 6.80
C SER A 23 8.74 15.21 7.95
N ASN A 24 8.37 16.43 8.33
CA ASN A 24 7.25 16.62 9.25
C ASN A 24 5.97 16.12 8.54
N HIS A 25 5.50 14.93 8.91
CA HIS A 25 4.17 14.43 8.55
C HIS A 25 3.12 15.35 9.17
N ASN A 26 2.83 16.42 8.44
CA ASN A 26 1.78 17.36 8.79
C ASN A 26 0.46 16.91 8.16
N GLU A 27 -0.65 17.51 8.60
CA GLU A 27 -1.99 17.15 8.14
C GLU A 27 -2.13 17.15 6.60
N LYS A 28 -1.34 17.93 5.86
CA LYS A 28 -1.38 17.96 4.40
C LYS A 28 -0.78 16.71 3.77
N THR A 29 0.32 16.18 4.32
CA THR A 29 0.92 14.93 3.83
C THR A 29 -0.05 13.78 4.03
N VAL A 30 -0.57 13.64 5.25
CA VAL A 30 -1.58 12.61 5.57
C VAL A 30 -2.81 12.77 4.70
N SER A 31 -3.35 13.98 4.54
CA SER A 31 -4.51 14.22 3.66
C SER A 31 -4.23 13.81 2.21
N ARG A 32 -3.02 14.05 1.71
CA ARG A 32 -2.60 13.68 0.35
C ARG A 32 -2.48 12.17 0.19
N ASP A 33 -1.95 11.47 1.19
CA ASP A 33 -1.83 10.01 1.19
C ASP A 33 -3.21 9.35 1.11
N PHE A 34 -4.14 9.80 1.97
CA PHE A 34 -5.53 9.36 1.93
C PHE A 34 -6.24 9.72 0.62
N ALA A 35 -5.97 10.92 0.08
CA ALA A 35 -6.56 11.36 -1.17
C ALA A 35 -6.09 10.57 -2.38
N ARG A 36 -5.19 9.59 -2.25
CA ARG A 36 -4.82 8.66 -3.34
C ARG A 36 -5.57 7.34 -3.26
N LEU A 37 -6.05 6.99 -2.08
CA LEU A 37 -6.73 5.72 -1.86
C LEU A 37 -8.16 5.76 -2.42
N SER A 38 -8.56 4.65 -3.01
CA SER A 38 -9.96 4.38 -3.31
C SER A 38 -10.72 4.19 -2.00
N LYS A 39 -11.76 4.97 -1.78
CA LYS A 39 -12.60 4.81 -0.59
C LYS A 39 -13.37 3.51 -0.66
N ASP A 40 -14.08 3.28 -1.76
CA ASP A 40 -14.84 2.04 -1.94
C ASP A 40 -13.91 0.81 -2.02
N GLY A 41 -12.73 0.94 -2.62
CA GLY A 41 -11.70 -0.10 -2.64
C GLY A 41 -11.19 -0.47 -1.24
N GLN A 42 -10.89 0.51 -0.38
CA GLN A 42 -10.50 0.24 1.02
C GLN A 42 -11.58 -0.53 1.77
N HIS A 43 -12.83 -0.10 1.64
CA HIS A 43 -13.94 -0.79 2.28
C HIS A 43 -14.13 -2.20 1.71
N ALA A 44 -14.09 -2.37 0.39
CA ALA A 44 -14.22 -3.67 -0.25
C ALA A 44 -13.16 -4.65 0.25
N PHE A 45 -11.89 -4.23 0.30
CA PHE A 45 -10.81 -5.12 0.76
C PHE A 45 -10.84 -5.41 2.26
N SER A 46 -11.38 -4.48 3.06
CA SER A 46 -11.71 -4.75 4.47
C SER A 46 -12.83 -5.78 4.60
N ASP A 47 -13.88 -5.68 3.78
CA ASP A 47 -15.00 -6.61 3.76
C ASP A 47 -14.56 -8.01 3.30
N ILE A 48 -13.70 -8.11 2.28
CA ILE A 48 -13.08 -9.36 1.79
C ILE A 48 -12.28 -10.04 2.90
N ALA A 49 -11.39 -9.31 3.59
CA ALA A 49 -10.57 -9.86 4.66
C ALA A 49 -11.42 -10.38 5.84
N GLN A 50 -12.47 -9.63 6.20
CA GLN A 50 -13.39 -10.05 7.25
C GLN A 50 -14.20 -11.29 6.83
N ALA A 51 -14.73 -11.32 5.60
CA ALA A 51 -15.45 -12.47 5.07
C ALA A 51 -14.56 -13.72 5.06
N GLN A 52 -13.32 -13.59 4.59
CA GLN A 52 -12.33 -14.67 4.58
C GLN A 52 -12.10 -15.22 6.00
N GLN A 53 -11.92 -14.35 7.00
CA GLN A 53 -11.71 -14.77 8.38
C GLN A 53 -12.95 -15.46 8.98
N LEU A 54 -14.14 -14.96 8.67
CA LEU A 54 -15.40 -15.55 9.13
C LEU A 54 -15.59 -16.95 8.55
N LEU A 55 -15.37 -17.15 7.25
CA LEU A 55 -15.48 -18.46 6.61
C LEU A 55 -14.38 -19.42 7.09
N ALA A 56 -13.14 -18.94 7.22
CA ALA A 56 -12.02 -19.73 7.74
C ALA A 56 -12.23 -20.23 9.18
N SER A 57 -13.10 -19.58 9.95
CA SER A 57 -13.46 -20.03 11.31
C SER A 57 -14.34 -21.28 11.35
N ASN A 58 -14.84 -21.76 10.20
CA ASN A 58 -15.69 -22.96 10.06
C ASN A 58 -16.94 -22.96 10.97
N GLN A 59 -17.47 -21.78 11.27
CA GLN A 59 -18.64 -21.57 12.12
C GLN A 59 -19.86 -21.26 11.23
N SER A 60 -20.81 -22.18 11.18
CA SER A 60 -21.98 -22.08 10.29
C SER A 60 -22.83 -20.83 10.55
N GLU A 61 -22.87 -20.35 11.79
CA GLU A 61 -23.59 -19.12 12.18
C GLU A 61 -22.98 -17.85 11.58
N LYS A 62 -21.73 -17.89 11.13
CA LYS A 62 -21.02 -16.76 10.51
C LYS A 62 -21.14 -16.70 8.99
N VAL A 63 -21.64 -17.77 8.36
CA VAL A 63 -21.77 -17.85 6.90
C VAL A 63 -22.64 -16.73 6.35
N GLY A 64 -23.79 -16.44 6.98
CA GLY A 64 -24.64 -15.34 6.55
C GLY A 64 -23.99 -13.96 6.69
N GLN A 65 -23.13 -13.77 7.70
CA GLN A 65 -22.36 -12.52 7.84
C GLN A 65 -21.29 -12.39 6.76
N ALA A 66 -20.58 -13.49 6.46
CA ALA A 66 -19.61 -13.52 5.37
C ALA A 66 -20.28 -13.24 4.01
N GLN A 67 -21.46 -13.81 3.75
CA GLN A 67 -22.21 -13.54 2.53
C GLN A 67 -22.52 -12.05 2.35
N SER A 68 -23.03 -11.38 3.40
CA SER A 68 -23.31 -9.94 3.34
C SER A 68 -22.05 -9.11 3.06
N LEU A 69 -20.89 -9.51 3.62
CA LEU A 69 -19.62 -8.81 3.36
C LEU A 69 -19.13 -9.03 1.93
N ILE A 70 -19.32 -10.22 1.36
CA ILE A 70 -18.98 -10.51 -0.04
C ILE A 70 -19.84 -9.68 -0.98
N GLU A 71 -21.15 -9.61 -0.75
CA GLU A 71 -22.08 -8.77 -1.53
C GLU A 71 -21.72 -7.28 -1.45
N ASP A 72 -21.40 -6.79 -0.25
CA ASP A 72 -20.94 -5.42 -0.04
C ASP A 72 -19.62 -5.15 -0.78
N ALA A 73 -18.68 -6.10 -0.76
CA ALA A 73 -17.42 -6.00 -1.49
C ALA A 73 -17.64 -5.94 -3.01
N GLU A 74 -18.50 -6.79 -3.59
CA GLU A 74 -18.85 -6.74 -5.02
C GLU A 74 -19.41 -5.38 -5.43
N ALA A 75 -20.36 -4.86 -4.64
CA ALA A 75 -20.98 -3.57 -4.89
C ALA A 75 -19.98 -2.41 -4.79
N ARG A 76 -19.05 -2.49 -3.83
CA ARG A 76 -18.00 -1.48 -3.64
C ARG A 76 -16.92 -1.53 -4.72
N LEU A 77 -16.47 -2.71 -5.13
CA LEU A 77 -15.52 -2.84 -6.25
C LEU A 77 -16.12 -2.27 -7.55
N THR A 78 -17.41 -2.48 -7.77
CA THR A 78 -18.14 -1.86 -8.89
C THR A 78 -18.14 -0.33 -8.81
N LYS A 79 -18.35 0.23 -7.61
CA LYS A 79 -18.29 1.68 -7.39
C LYS A 79 -16.88 2.24 -7.52
N ALA A 80 -15.87 1.49 -7.08
CA ALA A 80 -14.46 1.89 -7.15
C ALA A 80 -13.98 2.11 -8.59
N ILE A 81 -14.59 1.45 -9.59
CA ILE A 81 -14.34 1.77 -11.00
C ILE A 81 -14.61 3.26 -11.32
N SER A 82 -15.60 3.86 -10.66
CA SER A 82 -16.05 5.23 -10.93
C SER A 82 -15.32 6.30 -10.11
N ASP A 83 -14.45 5.93 -9.17
CA ASP A 83 -13.78 6.88 -8.28
C ASP A 83 -12.51 7.51 -8.88
N ASN A 84 -12.16 7.13 -10.11
CA ASN A 84 -11.00 7.59 -10.88
C ASN A 84 -9.66 7.43 -10.14
N ARG A 85 -9.55 6.45 -9.23
CA ARG A 85 -8.28 6.09 -8.57
C ARG A 85 -7.56 4.95 -9.26
N ALA A 86 -8.27 4.19 -10.09
CA ALA A 86 -7.68 3.13 -10.88
C ALA A 86 -6.70 3.70 -11.92
N PHE A 87 -5.60 2.99 -12.16
CA PHE A 87 -4.66 3.28 -13.23
C PHE A 87 -4.26 2.00 -13.96
N VAL A 88 -3.91 2.11 -15.24
CA VAL A 88 -3.56 0.94 -16.06
C VAL A 88 -2.05 0.74 -16.06
N LYS A 89 -1.60 -0.47 -15.69
CA LYS A 89 -0.18 -0.84 -15.73
C LYS A 89 0.01 -2.35 -15.80
N ALA A 90 1.09 -2.81 -16.44
CA ALA A 90 1.49 -4.22 -16.33
C ALA A 90 2.09 -4.47 -14.94
N GLU A 91 1.82 -5.64 -14.36
CA GLU A 91 2.39 -6.00 -13.05
C GLU A 91 3.92 -6.02 -13.09
N SER A 92 4.50 -6.47 -14.20
CA SER A 92 5.95 -6.48 -14.43
C SER A 92 6.61 -5.09 -14.39
N GLU A 93 5.81 -4.03 -14.50
CA GLU A 93 6.28 -2.64 -14.42
C GLU A 93 6.10 -2.02 -13.02
N LEU A 94 5.47 -2.75 -12.09
CA LEU A 94 5.35 -2.36 -10.70
C LEU A 94 6.50 -2.98 -9.91
N GLN A 95 7.16 -2.15 -9.10
CA GLN A 95 8.21 -2.62 -8.20
C GLN A 95 7.63 -2.74 -6.79
N PRO A 96 7.79 -3.89 -6.11
CA PRO A 96 7.45 -4.02 -4.71
C PRO A 96 8.19 -2.98 -3.86
N ALA A 97 7.54 -2.52 -2.79
CA ALA A 97 8.18 -1.67 -1.81
C ALA A 97 9.41 -2.38 -1.20
N PRO A 98 10.49 -1.64 -0.87
CA PRO A 98 11.65 -2.22 -0.19
C PRO A 98 11.25 -3.04 1.05
N GLY A 99 11.88 -4.20 1.24
CA GLY A 99 11.58 -5.10 2.36
C GLY A 99 10.27 -5.90 2.23
N HIS A 100 9.52 -5.72 1.14
CA HIS A 100 8.29 -6.48 0.87
C HIS A 100 8.56 -7.51 -0.23
N THR A 101 8.06 -8.73 -0.02
CA THR A 101 8.20 -9.81 -1.00
C THR A 101 7.08 -9.66 -2.02
N PRO A 102 7.36 -9.71 -3.34
CA PRO A 102 6.31 -9.76 -4.34
C PRO A 102 5.44 -11.01 -4.14
N PRO A 103 4.19 -11.00 -4.66
CA PRO A 103 3.37 -12.20 -4.76
C PRO A 103 4.14 -13.37 -5.41
N ALA A 104 3.79 -14.61 -5.02
CA ALA A 104 4.54 -15.81 -5.41
C ALA A 104 4.32 -16.25 -6.87
N HIS A 105 3.56 -15.50 -7.68
CA HIS A 105 3.31 -15.79 -9.08
C HIS A 105 4.26 -15.05 -10.02
N THR A 106 4.27 -15.45 -11.28
CA THR A 106 5.04 -14.74 -12.32
C THR A 106 4.32 -13.44 -12.67
N PRO A 107 4.97 -12.26 -12.56
CA PRO A 107 4.32 -10.98 -12.84
C PRO A 107 3.74 -10.93 -14.25
N ASN A 108 2.47 -10.51 -14.37
CA ASN A 108 1.81 -10.38 -15.66
C ASN A 108 2.37 -9.21 -16.47
N THR A 109 2.65 -9.44 -17.76
CA THR A 109 3.07 -8.40 -18.72
C THR A 109 1.90 -7.70 -19.39
N THR A 110 0.68 -8.21 -19.22
CA THR A 110 -0.55 -7.60 -19.74
C THR A 110 -0.99 -6.48 -18.79
N PRO A 111 -1.21 -5.25 -19.29
CA PRO A 111 -1.73 -4.18 -18.45
C PRO A 111 -3.13 -4.49 -17.90
N VAL A 112 -3.32 -4.23 -16.61
CA VAL A 112 -4.60 -4.34 -15.89
C VAL A 112 -4.87 -3.04 -15.12
N HIS A 113 -6.10 -2.87 -14.63
CA HIS A 113 -6.41 -1.74 -13.75
C HIS A 113 -5.95 -2.04 -12.33
N TRP A 114 -5.10 -1.18 -11.79
CA TRP A 114 -4.64 -1.21 -10.42
C TRP A 114 -5.39 -0.18 -9.60
N LEU A 115 -5.93 -0.60 -8.47
CA LEU A 115 -6.65 0.24 -7.55
C LEU A 115 -5.85 0.39 -6.24
N PRO A 116 -5.56 1.62 -5.78
CA PRO A 116 -5.02 1.86 -4.45
C PRO A 116 -6.07 1.56 -3.38
N VAL A 117 -5.99 0.39 -2.75
CA VAL A 117 -7.01 -0.12 -1.80
C VAL A 117 -6.57 -0.02 -0.34
N GLY A 118 -5.37 0.49 -0.08
CA GLY A 118 -4.89 0.71 1.27
C GLY A 118 -3.51 1.35 1.26
N GLY A 119 -3.05 1.72 2.44
CA GLY A 119 -1.67 2.10 2.65
C GLY A 119 -1.20 1.71 4.03
N GLN A 120 0.09 1.85 4.25
CA GLN A 120 0.72 1.59 5.54
C GLN A 120 1.90 2.54 5.71
N TYR A 121 2.05 3.07 6.91
CA TYR A 121 3.25 3.77 7.33
C TYR A 121 4.24 2.75 7.89
N VAL A 122 5.46 2.78 7.37
CA VAL A 122 6.56 1.89 7.75
C VAL A 122 7.79 2.70 8.10
N VAL A 123 8.68 2.08 8.87
CA VAL A 123 9.98 2.61 9.23
C VAL A 123 11.00 1.51 9.02
N THR A 124 12.17 1.90 8.51
CA THR A 124 13.30 0.99 8.30
C THR A 124 14.19 0.87 9.54
N ASP A 125 14.14 1.87 10.43
CA ASP A 125 14.90 1.92 11.68
C ASP A 125 14.12 1.38 12.89
N ALA A 126 14.85 0.85 13.87
CA ALA A 126 14.28 0.41 15.13
C ALA A 126 13.72 1.60 15.93
N LEU A 127 12.44 1.52 16.31
CA LEU A 127 11.76 2.52 17.12
C LEU A 127 11.79 2.18 18.62
N ALA A 128 11.72 3.22 19.45
CA ALA A 128 11.37 3.05 20.86
C ALA A 128 9.93 2.49 20.99
N PRO A 129 9.61 1.71 22.04
CA PRO A 129 8.31 1.04 22.18
C PRO A 129 7.09 1.99 22.07
N GLU A 130 7.21 3.21 22.60
CA GLU A 130 6.15 4.21 22.54
C GLU A 130 5.86 4.64 21.10
N LYS A 131 6.92 4.81 20.30
CA LYS A 131 6.82 5.18 18.88
C LYS A 131 6.32 4.02 18.03
N GLN A 132 6.70 2.79 18.36
CA GLN A 132 6.18 1.60 17.70
C GLN A 132 4.67 1.44 17.94
N THR A 133 4.21 1.72 19.15
CA THR A 133 2.78 1.72 19.49
C THR A 133 2.04 2.80 18.70
N ALA A 134 2.58 4.02 18.64
CA ALA A 134 2.00 5.10 17.85
C ALA A 134 1.92 4.75 16.35
N LEU A 135 2.97 4.15 15.78
CA LEU A 135 2.94 3.69 14.38
C LEU A 135 1.87 2.61 14.15
N GLY A 136 1.70 1.68 15.11
CA GLY A 136 0.63 0.69 15.08
C GLY A 136 -0.76 1.34 15.07
N ASN A 137 -0.99 2.33 15.95
CA ASN A 137 -2.24 3.09 16.01
C ASN A 137 -2.48 3.88 14.71
N ALA A 138 -1.44 4.52 14.16
CA ALA A 138 -1.55 5.23 12.89
C ALA A 138 -2.03 4.31 11.76
N ASN A 139 -1.47 3.10 11.67
CA ASN A 139 -1.89 2.11 10.67
C ASN A 139 -3.32 1.60 10.92
N GLN A 140 -3.73 1.40 12.18
CA GLN A 140 -5.11 1.04 12.51
C GLN A 140 -6.09 2.16 12.14
N HIS A 141 -5.77 3.41 12.48
CA HIS A 141 -6.60 4.56 12.14
C HIS A 141 -6.64 4.81 10.62
N LEU A 142 -5.56 4.50 9.89
CA LEU A 142 -5.51 4.55 8.43
C LEU A 142 -6.51 3.59 7.81
N GLN A 143 -6.52 2.33 8.25
CA GLN A 143 -7.52 1.33 7.82
C GLN A 143 -8.96 1.74 8.10
N GLN A 144 -9.17 2.56 9.13
CA GLN A 144 -10.50 3.05 9.55
C GLN A 144 -10.90 4.37 8.88
N GLY A 145 -10.08 4.95 7.99
CA GLY A 145 -10.41 6.24 7.37
C GLY A 145 -10.20 7.45 8.29
N GLN A 146 -9.55 7.30 9.44
CA GLN A 146 -9.48 8.31 10.50
C GLN A 146 -8.26 9.23 10.34
N THR A 147 -8.20 9.96 9.23
CA THR A 147 -7.08 10.83 8.81
C THR A 147 -6.54 11.74 9.92
N LYS A 148 -7.43 12.34 10.73
CA LYS A 148 -7.01 13.21 11.84
C LYS A 148 -6.26 12.46 12.93
N LEU A 149 -6.68 11.24 13.25
CA LEU A 149 -6.03 10.42 14.28
C LEU A 149 -4.70 9.87 13.77
N VAL A 150 -4.62 9.48 12.50
CA VAL A 150 -3.35 9.14 11.84
C VAL A 150 -2.32 10.26 12.00
N GLY A 151 -2.70 11.51 11.70
CA GLY A 151 -1.78 12.65 11.84
C GLY A 151 -1.28 12.85 13.28
N GLN A 152 -2.14 12.63 14.29
CA GLN A 152 -1.75 12.73 15.70
C GLN A 152 -0.77 11.62 16.11
N ASP A 153 -1.00 10.39 15.66
CA ASP A 153 -0.10 9.28 15.94
C ASP A 153 1.26 9.45 15.27
N LEU A 154 1.29 9.90 14.00
CA LEU A 154 2.54 10.14 13.28
C LEU A 154 3.37 11.28 13.88
N GLN A 155 2.73 12.27 14.52
CA GLN A 155 3.45 13.29 15.30
C GLN A 155 4.21 12.68 16.48
N VAL A 156 3.68 11.61 17.11
CA VAL A 156 4.36 10.90 18.20
C VAL A 156 5.55 10.08 17.67
N VAL A 157 5.43 9.50 16.48
CA VAL A 157 6.54 8.78 15.83
C VAL A 157 7.72 9.72 15.57
N GLY A 158 7.45 10.94 15.07
CA GLY A 158 8.41 12.04 15.00
C GLY A 158 9.68 11.75 14.20
N THR A 159 9.63 10.80 13.26
CA THR A 159 10.72 10.42 12.35
C THR A 159 10.18 10.31 10.93
N ASP A 160 11.08 10.17 9.96
CA ASP A 160 10.72 9.90 8.58
C ASP A 160 10.07 8.52 8.50
N VAL A 161 8.74 8.49 8.35
CA VAL A 161 8.00 7.26 8.02
C VAL A 161 7.79 7.22 6.52
N ASP A 162 8.06 6.07 5.93
CA ASP A 162 7.76 5.78 4.54
C ASP A 162 6.27 5.42 4.42
N TYR A 163 5.66 5.81 3.31
CA TYR A 163 4.30 5.42 2.97
C TYR A 163 4.30 4.41 1.83
N ILE A 164 3.78 3.22 2.10
CA ILE A 164 3.57 2.18 1.10
C ILE A 164 2.09 2.09 0.75
N VAL A 165 1.80 1.78 -0.50
CA VAL A 165 0.45 1.67 -1.04
C VAL A 165 0.17 0.21 -1.40
N ALA A 166 -0.98 -0.29 -0.96
CA ALA A 166 -1.52 -1.57 -1.37
C ALA A 166 -2.31 -1.39 -2.67
N LEU A 167 -1.85 -2.04 -3.74
CA LEU A 167 -2.48 -2.06 -5.04
C LEU A 167 -3.18 -3.39 -5.27
N ALA A 168 -4.47 -3.34 -5.58
CA ALA A 168 -5.23 -4.50 -6.02
C ALA A 168 -5.46 -4.46 -7.53
N PRO A 169 -5.29 -5.60 -8.25
CA PRO A 169 -5.70 -5.69 -9.64
C PRO A 169 -7.23 -5.81 -9.70
N LEU A 170 -7.89 -4.77 -10.20
CA LEU A 170 -9.34 -4.57 -10.06
C LEU A 170 -10.16 -5.70 -10.67
N GLU A 171 -9.92 -6.06 -11.93
CA GLU A 171 -10.69 -7.12 -12.59
C GLU A 171 -10.43 -8.51 -11.98
N PRO A 172 -9.17 -8.95 -11.76
CA PRO A 172 -8.92 -10.21 -11.06
C PRO A 172 -9.57 -10.26 -9.68
N SER A 173 -9.44 -9.21 -8.87
CA SER A 173 -10.04 -9.16 -7.54
C SER A 173 -11.57 -9.22 -7.59
N ALA A 174 -12.21 -8.50 -8.53
CA ALA A 174 -13.67 -8.60 -8.71
C ALA A 174 -14.10 -10.02 -9.13
N GLY A 175 -13.31 -10.69 -9.99
CA GLY A 175 -13.55 -12.08 -10.37
C GLY A 175 -13.40 -13.07 -9.22
N ASP A 176 -12.42 -12.85 -8.33
CA ASP A 176 -12.19 -13.65 -7.13
C ASP A 176 -13.34 -13.51 -6.12
N VAL A 177 -13.79 -12.28 -5.86
CA VAL A 177 -14.94 -12.03 -4.97
C VAL A 177 -16.22 -12.63 -5.54
N HIS A 178 -16.45 -12.49 -6.85
CA HIS A 178 -17.61 -13.09 -7.50
C HIS A 178 -17.58 -14.62 -7.42
N ARG A 179 -16.41 -15.23 -7.64
CA ARG A 179 -16.23 -16.67 -7.49
C ARG A 179 -16.51 -17.13 -6.05
N ALA A 180 -16.09 -16.36 -5.05
CA ALA A 180 -16.42 -16.63 -3.65
C ALA A 180 -17.92 -16.60 -3.37
N SER A 181 -18.63 -15.62 -3.92
CA SER A 181 -20.10 -15.52 -3.83
C SER A 181 -20.78 -16.78 -4.39
N VAL A 182 -20.39 -17.19 -5.61
CA VAL A 182 -20.93 -18.39 -6.27
C VAL A 182 -20.65 -19.67 -5.47
N PHE A 183 -19.45 -19.83 -4.92
CA PHE A 183 -19.11 -20.97 -4.08
C PHE A 183 -19.94 -20.99 -2.80
N LEU A 184 -20.11 -19.85 -2.15
CA LEU A 184 -20.86 -19.75 -0.91
C LEU A 184 -22.36 -20.04 -1.11
N ASP A 185 -22.94 -19.57 -2.21
CA ASP A 185 -24.30 -19.93 -2.64
C ASP A 185 -24.46 -21.43 -2.90
N GLY A 186 -23.39 -22.08 -3.37
CA GLY A 186 -23.30 -23.54 -3.53
C GLY A 186 -23.07 -24.31 -2.23
N GLY A 187 -22.92 -23.62 -1.10
CA GLY A 187 -22.58 -24.22 0.21
C GLY A 187 -21.10 -24.61 0.36
N ASP A 188 -20.24 -24.20 -0.56
CA ASP A 188 -18.80 -24.47 -0.52
C ASP A 188 -18.03 -23.33 0.14
N ALA A 189 -18.12 -23.28 1.48
CA ALA A 189 -17.40 -22.27 2.26
C ALA A 189 -15.88 -22.37 2.14
N LYS A 190 -15.35 -23.55 1.79
CA LYS A 190 -13.91 -23.77 1.63
C LYS A 190 -13.42 -23.08 0.36
N ASP A 191 -14.05 -23.39 -0.77
CA ASP A 191 -13.64 -22.80 -2.05
C ASP A 191 -13.96 -21.30 -2.10
N ALA A 192 -15.00 -20.85 -1.38
CA ALA A 192 -15.24 -19.43 -1.15
C ALA A 192 -14.09 -18.76 -0.36
N THR A 193 -13.57 -19.42 0.68
CA THR A 193 -12.42 -18.90 1.46
C THR A 193 -11.16 -18.82 0.60
N GLU A 194 -10.92 -19.82 -0.25
CA GLU A 194 -9.78 -19.84 -1.18
C GLU A 194 -9.87 -18.70 -2.19
N ALA A 195 -11.04 -18.51 -2.81
CA ALA A 195 -11.26 -17.40 -3.74
C ALA A 195 -11.05 -16.01 -3.09
N LEU A 196 -11.52 -15.80 -1.86
CA LEU A 196 -11.22 -14.56 -1.12
C LEU A 196 -9.73 -14.42 -0.78
N SER A 197 -9.06 -15.53 -0.52
CA SER A 197 -7.61 -15.54 -0.27
C SER A 197 -6.83 -15.17 -1.53
N ASP A 198 -7.25 -15.62 -2.70
CA ASP A 198 -6.67 -15.22 -3.99
C ASP A 198 -6.75 -13.71 -4.19
N ALA A 199 -7.92 -13.10 -3.91
CA ALA A 199 -8.10 -11.65 -4.01
C ALA A 199 -7.11 -10.88 -3.13
N LEU A 200 -6.85 -11.36 -1.91
CA LEU A 200 -5.93 -10.75 -0.95
C LEU A 200 -4.45 -11.00 -1.31
N ASN A 201 -4.12 -12.20 -1.81
CA ASN A 201 -2.76 -12.57 -2.18
C ASN A 201 -2.27 -11.86 -3.45
N ASN A 202 -3.20 -11.37 -4.26
CA ASN A 202 -2.91 -10.57 -5.46
C ASN A 202 -2.62 -9.09 -5.14
N ILE A 203 -2.68 -8.67 -3.88
CA ILE A 203 -2.31 -7.31 -3.49
C ILE A 203 -0.80 -7.12 -3.60
N LEU A 204 -0.40 -6.08 -4.33
CA LEU A 204 0.99 -5.67 -4.43
C LEU A 204 1.25 -4.43 -3.57
N LEU A 205 2.20 -4.53 -2.64
CA LEU A 205 2.66 -3.41 -1.85
C LEU A 205 3.76 -2.67 -2.62
N VAL A 206 3.54 -1.40 -2.97
CA VAL A 206 4.48 -0.56 -3.71
C VAL A 206 4.82 0.71 -2.94
N SER A 207 5.97 1.32 -3.24
CA SER A 207 6.30 2.65 -2.74
C SER A 207 5.39 3.72 -3.36
N GLU A 208 5.08 4.79 -2.60
CA GLU A 208 4.23 5.91 -3.04
C GLU A 208 4.59 6.47 -4.43
N ASP A 209 5.89 6.59 -4.73
CA ASP A 209 6.40 7.17 -5.98
C ASP A 209 5.91 6.42 -7.24
N VAL A 210 5.63 5.12 -7.12
CA VAL A 210 5.16 4.28 -8.23
C VAL A 210 3.74 4.65 -8.66
N VAL A 211 2.92 5.15 -7.73
CA VAL A 211 1.53 5.57 -7.99
C VAL A 211 1.47 6.96 -8.62
N THR A 212 2.49 7.79 -8.43
CA THR A 212 2.52 9.19 -8.90
C THR A 212 3.33 9.42 -10.16
N THR A 213 4.14 8.44 -10.59
CA THR A 213 4.98 8.54 -11.79
C THR A 213 4.22 8.02 -13.02
N PRO A 214 3.90 8.87 -14.01
CA PRO A 214 3.39 8.40 -15.31
C PRO A 214 4.42 7.45 -15.94
N ALA A 215 3.97 6.38 -16.57
CA ALA A 215 4.86 5.46 -17.28
C ALA A 215 5.79 6.25 -18.23
N PRO A 216 7.10 5.92 -18.31
CA PRO A 216 7.97 6.53 -19.30
C PRO A 216 7.38 6.30 -20.68
N ALA A 217 7.21 7.37 -21.46
CA ALA A 217 6.80 7.24 -22.85
C ALA A 217 7.75 6.28 -23.57
N ALA A 218 7.18 5.30 -24.28
CA ALA A 218 7.96 4.33 -25.04
C ALA A 218 8.97 5.07 -25.95
N PRO A 219 10.23 4.61 -26.03
CA PRO A 219 11.22 5.26 -26.87
C PRO A 219 10.73 5.29 -28.31
N PRO A 220 10.94 6.40 -29.05
CA PRO A 220 10.53 6.49 -30.44
C PRO A 220 11.19 5.36 -31.22
N SER A 221 10.36 4.52 -31.82
CA SER A 221 10.80 3.48 -32.75
C SER A 221 11.68 4.14 -33.79
N SER A 222 12.96 3.76 -33.78
CA SER A 222 13.94 4.19 -34.77
C SER A 222 13.54 3.53 -36.10
N ALA A 223 12.60 4.15 -36.82
CA ALA A 223 12.28 3.78 -38.18
C ALA A 223 13.54 3.96 -39.03
N LYS A 224 14.17 2.83 -39.34
CA LYS A 224 15.30 2.69 -40.25
C LYS A 224 15.10 3.56 -41.50
N HIS A 225 16.06 4.43 -41.77
CA HIS A 225 16.30 4.98 -43.10
C HIS A 225 16.48 3.82 -44.08
N HIS A 226 15.49 3.58 -44.94
CA HIS A 226 15.69 2.86 -46.19
C HIS A 226 15.96 3.90 -47.28
N HIS A 227 17.23 4.07 -47.61
CA HIS A 227 17.67 4.75 -48.83
C HIS A 227 17.93 3.67 -49.89
N GLY A 228 17.33 3.81 -51.06
CA GLY A 228 17.55 2.94 -52.23
C GLY A 228 16.30 2.94 -53.11
N ALA A 229 16.38 3.14 -54.41
CA ALA A 229 17.50 3.41 -55.33
C ALA A 229 16.93 4.19 -56.53
#